data_AF-A0A7W9LAE4-F1
#
_entry.id   AF-A0A7W9LAE4-F1
#
_cell.length_a   1.000
_cell.length_b   1.000
_cell.length_c   1.000
_cell.angle_alpha   90.00
_cell.angle_beta   90.00
_cell.angle_gamma   90.00
#
_symmetry.space_group_name_H-M   'P 1'
#
loop_
_entity.id
_entity.type
_entity.pdbx_description
1 polymer ?
#
loop_
_entity_poly.entity_id
_entity_poly.type
_entity_poly.pdbx_seq_one_letter_code
_entity_poly.pdbx_strand_id
1 'polypeptide(L)'
;MPASGNLSIGGQQLWLGPDRAGMPITLWISTQRLHVFTTSGGRLKSVASRLTVKDLAALLASGQARPAPDEPVGEPAIEASAVEVDRQVSSIGTISLADRALCIGAHLAGRRATVRLDGITARVMDEQRLLLRAVPCPLSLAECVTLRNARPAGPPPGAPTEPVTVQRVVCSRGHFQIVGQKIQVGRVHARKLQPRRLPQRHRRRPMVRTADQWRVSRPSGRAAR
;
A
#
# COMPACT_ATOMS: atom_id res chain seq x y z
N MET A 1 25.92 9.86 -4.54
CA MET A 1 24.86 9.28 -5.40
C MET A 1 24.70 10.08 -6.69
N PRO A 2 24.61 9.44 -7.88
CA PRO A 2 24.33 10.15 -9.14
C PRO A 2 22.95 10.82 -9.15
N ALA A 3 22.83 11.93 -9.88
CA ALA A 3 21.56 12.67 -10.04
C ALA A 3 20.44 11.82 -10.68
N SER A 4 20.82 10.85 -11.52
CA SER A 4 19.90 9.90 -12.14
C SER A 4 19.26 8.92 -11.13
N GLY A 5 19.81 8.81 -9.91
CA GLY A 5 19.38 7.79 -8.95
C GLY A 5 19.77 6.36 -9.34
N ASN A 6 20.56 6.16 -10.39
CA ASN A 6 21.07 4.87 -10.82
C ASN A 6 22.58 4.77 -10.54
N LEU A 7 22.97 3.84 -9.66
CA LEU A 7 24.37 3.58 -9.33
C LEU A 7 24.91 2.44 -10.19
N SER A 8 26.14 2.53 -10.71
CA SER A 8 26.79 1.44 -11.44
C SER A 8 28.11 1.06 -10.78
N ILE A 9 28.37 -0.24 -10.60
CA ILE A 9 29.62 -0.78 -10.03
C ILE A 9 29.99 -2.03 -10.82
N GLY A 10 31.19 -2.08 -11.42
CA GLY A 10 31.68 -3.24 -12.18
C GLY A 10 30.66 -3.80 -13.19
N GLY A 11 29.95 -2.91 -13.90
CA GLY A 11 28.90 -3.28 -14.87
C GLY A 11 27.53 -3.64 -14.27
N GLN A 12 27.39 -3.79 -12.95
CA GLN A 12 26.10 -3.98 -12.29
C GLN A 12 25.43 -2.64 -11.96
N GLN A 13 24.19 -2.46 -12.40
CA GLN A 13 23.38 -1.28 -12.11
C GLN A 13 22.41 -1.47 -10.94
N LEU A 14 22.24 -0.44 -10.13
CA LEU A 14 21.37 -0.39 -8.97
C LEU A 14 20.55 0.90 -8.98
N TRP A 15 19.26 0.76 -9.30
CA TRP A 15 18.30 1.84 -9.10
C TRP A 15 18.06 2.09 -7.61
N LEU A 16 18.30 3.31 -7.15
CA LEU A 16 18.06 3.81 -5.79
C LEU A 16 17.09 5.00 -5.76
N GLY A 17 16.78 5.58 -6.92
CA GLY A 17 15.84 6.70 -7.06
C GLY A 17 16.53 8.06 -6.93
N PRO A 18 16.01 9.09 -7.63
CA PRO A 18 16.64 10.42 -7.70
C PRO A 18 16.58 11.18 -6.37
N ASP A 19 15.67 10.85 -5.46
CA ASP A 19 15.53 11.52 -4.15
C ASP A 19 16.79 11.41 -3.28
N ARG A 20 17.67 10.46 -3.61
CA ARG A 20 18.93 10.22 -2.89
C ARG A 20 20.12 10.79 -3.64
N ALA A 21 19.91 11.55 -4.71
CA ALA A 21 20.97 12.25 -5.43
C ALA A 21 21.82 13.10 -4.48
N GLY A 22 23.13 13.12 -4.68
CA GLY A 22 24.06 13.85 -3.81
C GLY A 22 24.30 13.22 -2.43
N MET A 23 23.44 12.31 -1.96
CA MET A 23 23.65 11.64 -0.67
C MET A 23 24.86 10.69 -0.73
N PRO A 24 25.76 10.75 0.28
CA PRO A 24 26.79 9.74 0.46
C PRO A 24 26.16 8.41 0.90
N ILE A 25 26.64 7.31 0.33
CA ILE A 25 26.22 5.96 0.69
C ILE A 25 27.45 5.08 0.88
N THR A 26 27.27 4.00 1.64
CA THR A 26 28.30 2.98 1.82
C THR A 26 27.84 1.70 1.14
N LEU A 27 28.75 1.01 0.48
CA LEU A 27 28.49 -0.28 -0.15
C LEU A 27 29.27 -1.35 0.60
N TRP A 28 28.58 -2.43 0.95
CA TRP A 28 29.23 -3.69 1.31
C TRP A 28 29.04 -4.66 0.15
N ILE A 29 30.12 -5.30 -0.28
CA ILE A 29 30.12 -6.10 -1.51
C ILE A 29 30.87 -7.41 -1.25
N SER A 30 30.21 -8.52 -1.56
CA SER A 30 30.83 -9.84 -1.73
C SER A 30 30.56 -10.37 -3.13
N THR A 31 31.03 -11.58 -3.42
CA THR A 31 30.69 -12.31 -4.65
C THR A 31 29.24 -12.79 -4.68
N GLN A 32 28.55 -12.79 -3.54
CA GLN A 32 27.18 -13.29 -3.42
C GLN A 32 26.16 -12.17 -3.23
N ARG A 33 26.48 -11.15 -2.42
CA ARG A 33 25.56 -10.06 -2.08
C ARG A 33 26.22 -8.70 -2.15
N LEU A 34 25.38 -7.71 -2.46
CA LEU A 34 25.69 -6.30 -2.40
C LEU A 34 24.65 -5.61 -1.53
N HIS A 35 25.11 -4.98 -0.46
CA HIS A 35 24.29 -4.17 0.44
C HIS A 35 24.63 -2.70 0.29
N VAL A 36 23.58 -1.88 0.22
CA VAL A 36 23.67 -0.42 0.17
C VAL A 36 23.23 0.12 1.52
N PHE A 37 24.04 0.98 2.12
CA PHE A 37 23.76 1.63 3.41
C PHE A 37 23.79 3.15 3.29
N THR A 38 23.04 3.83 4.15
CA THR A 38 23.25 5.26 4.42
C THR A 38 24.51 5.44 5.26
N THR A 39 25.07 6.66 5.27
CA THR A 39 26.18 7.02 6.18
C THR A 39 25.81 6.87 7.66
N SER A 40 24.52 6.97 8.00
CA SER A 40 24.00 6.70 9.35
C SER A 40 23.86 5.21 9.70
N GLY A 41 24.26 4.30 8.81
CA GLY A 41 24.26 2.85 9.05
C GLY A 41 22.96 2.12 8.69
N GLY A 42 21.92 2.82 8.22
CA GLY A 42 20.66 2.22 7.80
C GLY A 42 20.82 1.47 6.48
N ARG A 43 20.42 0.20 6.42
CA ARG A 43 20.43 -0.59 5.19
C ARG A 43 19.31 -0.11 4.26
N LEU A 44 19.67 0.23 3.03
CA LEU A 44 18.78 0.76 2.00
C LEU A 44 18.29 -0.31 1.03
N LYS A 45 19.18 -1.24 0.66
CA LYS A 45 18.89 -2.28 -0.32
C LYS A 45 19.89 -3.42 -0.20
N SER A 46 19.42 -4.63 -0.43
CA SER A 46 20.26 -5.81 -0.67
C SER A 46 19.92 -6.39 -2.03
N VAL A 47 20.93 -6.76 -2.81
CA VAL A 47 20.77 -7.46 -4.09
C VAL A 47 21.83 -8.56 -4.21
N ALA A 48 21.57 -9.54 -5.09
CA ALA A 48 22.62 -10.47 -5.49
C ALA A 48 23.76 -9.70 -6.17
N SER A 49 24.99 -10.05 -5.84
CA SER A 49 26.17 -9.51 -6.49
C SER A 49 26.41 -10.22 -7.82
N ARG A 50 26.82 -9.45 -8.84
CA ARG A 50 27.31 -9.97 -10.12
C ARG A 50 28.83 -9.81 -10.24
N LEU A 51 29.49 -9.32 -9.19
CA LEU A 51 30.91 -9.05 -9.18
C LEU A 51 31.67 -10.33 -8.84
N THR A 52 32.71 -10.60 -9.63
CA THR A 52 33.60 -11.74 -9.47
C THR A 52 34.71 -11.42 -8.46
N VAL A 53 35.45 -12.44 -8.04
CA VAL A 53 36.66 -12.27 -7.21
C VAL A 53 37.66 -11.31 -7.87
N LYS A 54 37.79 -11.36 -9.20
CA LYS A 54 38.66 -10.46 -9.97
C LYS A 54 38.19 -9.00 -9.87
N ASP A 55 36.89 -8.76 -9.93
CA ASP A 55 36.33 -7.41 -9.81
C ASP A 55 36.55 -6.83 -8.42
N LEU A 56 36.41 -7.65 -7.36
CA LEU A 56 36.69 -7.23 -5.99
C LEU A 56 38.18 -6.92 -5.78
N ALA A 57 39.08 -7.74 -6.34
CA ALA A 57 40.51 -7.48 -6.30
C ALA A 57 40.89 -6.19 -7.03
N ALA A 58 40.29 -5.93 -8.20
CA ALA A 58 40.48 -4.70 -8.95
C ALA A 58 39.98 -3.46 -8.18
N LEU A 59 38.83 -3.57 -7.49
CA LEU A 59 38.31 -2.51 -6.64
C LEU A 59 39.27 -2.18 -5.48
N LEU A 60 39.83 -3.19 -4.82
CA LEU A 60 40.84 -3.01 -3.77
C LEU A 60 42.12 -2.38 -4.33
N ALA A 61 42.62 -2.89 -5.46
CA ALA A 61 43.84 -2.39 -6.11
C ALA A 61 43.69 -0.94 -6.61
N SER A 62 42.48 -0.53 -7.01
CA SER A 62 42.21 0.85 -7.44
C SER A 62 42.21 1.87 -6.31
N GLY A 63 42.27 1.43 -5.04
CA GLY A 63 42.16 2.30 -3.86
C GLY A 63 40.73 2.83 -3.60
N GLN A 64 39.75 2.46 -4.42
CA GLN A 64 38.35 2.86 -4.26
C GLN A 64 37.60 2.03 -3.20
N ALA A 65 38.18 0.90 -2.78
CA ALA A 65 37.61 0.02 -1.77
C ALA A 65 38.60 -0.27 -0.66
N ARG A 66 38.06 -0.62 0.51
CA ARG A 66 38.81 -1.17 1.64
C ARG A 66 38.21 -2.52 2.02
N PRO A 67 38.99 -3.43 2.63
CA PRO A 67 38.45 -4.66 3.19
C PRO A 67 37.24 -4.35 4.08
N ALA A 68 36.12 -5.00 3.80
CA ALA A 68 34.90 -4.83 4.56
C ALA A 68 34.92 -5.77 5.77
N PRO A 69 34.26 -5.40 6.88
CA PRO A 69 33.98 -6.33 7.97
C PRO A 69 33.07 -7.47 7.49
N ASP A 70 32.86 -8.47 8.34
CA ASP A 70 31.96 -9.61 8.07
C ASP A 70 30.60 -9.16 7.54
N GLU A 71 29.92 -10.07 6.83
CA GLU A 71 28.62 -9.78 6.24
C GLU A 71 27.67 -9.17 7.27
N PRO A 72 27.12 -7.97 7.01
CA PRO A 72 26.28 -7.31 7.98
C PRO A 72 25.07 -8.19 8.30
N VAL A 73 24.86 -8.48 9.59
CA VAL A 73 23.73 -9.28 10.10
C VAL A 73 22.45 -8.85 9.40
N GLY A 74 21.68 -9.82 8.90
CA GLY A 74 20.42 -9.58 8.19
C GLY A 74 19.55 -8.59 8.95
N GLU A 75 18.78 -7.77 8.24
CA GLU A 75 17.77 -6.93 8.89
C GLU A 75 16.93 -7.83 9.82
N PRO A 76 16.70 -7.40 11.08
CA PRO A 76 15.83 -8.17 11.97
C PRO A 76 14.51 -8.38 11.24
N ALA A 77 13.96 -9.59 11.36
CA ALA A 77 12.63 -9.85 10.84
C ALA A 77 11.70 -8.73 11.33
N ILE A 78 10.92 -8.15 10.42
CA ILE A 78 9.90 -7.20 10.82
C ILE A 78 8.84 -7.99 11.58
N GLU A 79 9.05 -8.12 12.90
CA GLU A 79 8.09 -8.63 13.89
C GLU A 79 7.00 -7.58 14.12
N ALA A 80 6.37 -7.12 13.03
CA ALA A 80 5.33 -6.10 13.08
C ALA A 80 4.04 -6.64 12.51
N SER A 81 2.94 -6.41 13.23
CA SER A 81 1.57 -6.71 12.77
C SER A 81 1.17 -5.89 11.54
N ALA A 82 1.97 -4.89 11.15
CA ALA A 82 1.84 -4.14 9.92
C ALA A 82 3.19 -3.60 9.43
N VAL A 83 3.30 -3.42 8.12
CA VAL A 83 4.46 -2.87 7.42
C VAL A 83 4.07 -1.57 6.72
N GLU A 84 4.97 -0.59 6.67
CA GLU A 84 4.82 0.59 5.83
C GLU A 84 5.78 0.56 4.63
N VAL A 85 5.28 1.02 3.49
CA VAL A 85 6.08 1.26 2.28
C VAL A 85 5.70 2.60 1.65
N ASP A 86 6.68 3.29 1.09
CA ASP A 86 6.41 4.49 0.30
C ASP A 86 6.36 4.11 -1.19
N ARG A 87 5.32 4.59 -1.88
CA ARG A 87 5.10 4.33 -3.31
C ARG A 87 4.72 5.60 -4.05
N GLN A 88 5.31 5.77 -5.23
CA GLN A 88 4.87 6.75 -6.21
C GLN A 88 3.57 6.25 -6.85
N VAL A 89 2.57 7.12 -6.93
CA VAL A 89 1.31 6.81 -7.58
C VAL A 89 1.42 7.07 -9.07
N SER A 90 1.08 6.08 -9.89
CA SER A 90 1.09 6.19 -11.35
C SER A 90 0.07 7.23 -11.84
N SER A 91 0.18 7.63 -13.10
CA SER A 91 -0.76 8.55 -13.76
C SER A 91 -2.21 8.05 -13.74
N ILE A 92 -2.42 6.73 -13.69
CA ILE A 92 -3.74 6.09 -13.64
C ILE A 92 -4.21 5.81 -12.20
N GLY A 93 -3.47 6.26 -11.18
CA GLY A 93 -3.87 6.12 -9.78
C GLY A 93 -3.62 4.74 -9.18
N THR A 94 -2.59 4.03 -9.65
CA THR A 94 -2.17 2.73 -9.13
C THR A 94 -0.81 2.81 -8.44
N ILE A 95 -0.54 1.90 -7.51
CA ILE A 95 0.78 1.68 -6.92
C ILE A 95 1.18 0.22 -7.10
N SER A 96 2.48 -0.05 -7.24
CA SER A 96 3.02 -1.41 -7.34
C SER A 96 3.42 -1.95 -5.96
N LEU A 97 2.89 -3.12 -5.61
CA LEU A 97 3.24 -3.90 -4.44
C LEU A 97 3.72 -5.27 -4.92
N ALA A 98 5.04 -5.48 -4.93
CA ALA A 98 5.67 -6.62 -5.60
C ALA A 98 5.25 -6.68 -7.08
N ASP A 99 4.65 -7.79 -7.51
CA ASP A 99 4.13 -8.07 -8.84
C ASP A 99 2.65 -7.64 -9.03
N ARG A 100 2.02 -7.05 -7.99
CA ARG A 100 0.59 -6.67 -8.01
C ARG A 100 0.42 -5.15 -8.08
N ALA A 101 -0.53 -4.71 -8.90
CA ALA A 101 -0.96 -3.32 -8.94
C ALA A 101 -2.18 -3.10 -8.04
N LEU A 102 -2.12 -2.09 -7.16
CA LEU A 102 -3.21 -1.71 -6.28
C LEU A 102 -3.79 -0.36 -6.70
N CYS A 103 -5.08 -0.33 -7.01
CA CYS A 103 -5.81 0.89 -7.39
C CYS A 103 -6.16 1.72 -6.15
N ILE A 104 -5.60 2.93 -6.05
CA ILE A 104 -5.89 3.88 -4.97
C ILE A 104 -6.63 5.13 -5.48
N GLY A 105 -6.68 5.32 -6.80
CA GLY A 105 -7.54 6.30 -7.49
C GLY A 105 -6.76 7.45 -8.12
N ALA A 106 -7.23 7.90 -9.28
CA ALA A 106 -6.54 8.88 -10.12
C ALA A 106 -6.35 10.27 -9.47
N HIS A 107 -7.18 10.65 -8.50
CA HIS A 107 -7.01 11.89 -7.72
C HIS A 107 -5.69 11.95 -6.92
N LEU A 108 -5.02 10.81 -6.73
CA LEU A 108 -3.70 10.70 -6.10
C LEU A 108 -2.56 10.57 -7.10
N ALA A 109 -2.83 10.62 -8.41
CA ALA A 109 -1.83 10.44 -9.46
C ALA A 109 -0.65 11.42 -9.30
N GLY A 110 0.56 10.93 -9.52
CA GLY A 110 1.80 11.73 -9.42
C GLY A 110 2.23 12.05 -7.99
N ARG A 111 1.47 11.69 -6.96
CA ARG A 111 1.84 11.91 -5.56
C ARG A 111 2.68 10.76 -5.02
N ARG A 112 3.40 11.02 -3.92
CA ARG A 112 3.97 9.97 -3.08
C ARG A 112 2.98 9.67 -1.96
N ALA A 113 2.80 8.39 -1.65
CA ALA A 113 1.95 7.95 -0.56
C ALA A 113 2.68 6.95 0.32
N THR A 114 2.45 7.08 1.64
CA THR A 114 2.83 6.05 2.60
C THR A 114 1.71 5.03 2.67
N VAL A 115 2.02 3.74 2.53
CA VAL A 115 1.04 2.67 2.52
C VAL A 115 1.33 1.73 3.67
N ARG A 116 0.43 1.70 4.65
CA ARG A 116 0.45 0.74 5.76
C ARG A 116 -0.32 -0.51 5.37
N LEU A 117 0.32 -1.67 5.47
CA LEU A 117 -0.17 -2.98 5.06
C LEU A 117 -0.18 -3.91 6.28
N ASP A 118 -1.34 -4.43 6.65
CA ASP A 118 -1.51 -5.39 7.75
C ASP A 118 -1.89 -6.81 7.26
N GLY A 119 -1.74 -7.07 5.96
CA GLY A 119 -2.15 -8.31 5.31
C GLY A 119 -3.66 -8.41 5.01
N ILE A 120 -4.48 -7.48 5.51
CA ILE A 120 -5.93 -7.44 5.30
C ILE A 120 -6.34 -6.16 4.56
N THR A 121 -5.78 -5.03 4.98
CA THR A 121 -6.11 -3.68 4.52
C THR A 121 -4.84 -2.90 4.21
N ALA A 122 -4.80 -2.30 3.03
CA ALA A 122 -3.84 -1.28 2.68
C ALA A 122 -4.43 0.10 3.00
N ARG A 123 -3.82 0.78 3.98
CA ARG A 123 -4.15 2.16 4.38
C ARG A 123 -3.15 3.10 3.73
N VAL A 124 -3.64 3.91 2.80
CA VAL A 124 -2.89 4.91 2.05
C VAL A 124 -2.96 6.23 2.79
N MET A 125 -1.81 6.83 3.03
CA MET A 125 -1.63 8.06 3.80
C MET A 125 -0.79 9.07 3.01
N ASP A 126 -0.98 10.36 3.29
CA ASP A 126 -0.09 11.42 2.83
C ASP A 126 1.17 11.52 3.71
N GLU A 127 1.98 12.55 3.44
CA GLU A 127 3.22 12.85 4.16
C GLU A 127 2.95 13.23 5.63
N GLN A 128 1.77 13.77 5.93
CA GLN A 128 1.31 14.14 7.28
C GLN A 128 0.66 12.95 8.02
N ARG A 129 0.69 11.75 7.44
CA ARG A 129 0.06 10.53 7.97
C ARG A 129 -1.46 10.62 8.12
N LEU A 130 -2.11 11.48 7.36
CA LEU A 130 -3.57 11.51 7.27
C LEU A 130 -4.05 10.39 6.36
N LEU A 131 -5.08 9.66 6.79
CA LEU A 131 -5.66 8.58 5.99
C LEU A 131 -6.39 9.13 4.75
N LEU A 132 -5.82 8.90 3.58
CA LEU A 132 -6.42 9.26 2.29
C LEU A 132 -7.41 8.21 1.82
N ARG A 133 -7.07 6.92 2.00
CA ARG A 133 -7.87 5.81 1.51
C ARG A 133 -7.53 4.51 2.24
N ALA A 134 -8.54 3.66 2.42
CA ALA A 134 -8.36 2.26 2.81
C ALA A 134 -8.92 1.35 1.71
N VAL A 135 -8.15 0.35 1.30
CA VAL A 135 -8.54 -0.67 0.32
C VAL A 135 -8.11 -2.06 0.80
N PRO A 136 -8.72 -3.16 0.31
CA PRO A 136 -8.24 -4.50 0.63
C PRO A 136 -6.76 -4.67 0.25
N CYS A 137 -5.98 -5.26 1.15
CA CYS A 137 -4.58 -5.58 0.87
C CYS A 137 -4.54 -6.77 -0.09
N PRO A 138 -3.82 -6.66 -1.23
CA PRO A 138 -3.71 -7.78 -2.15
C PRO A 138 -2.66 -8.81 -1.71
N LEU A 139 -1.85 -8.52 -0.68
CA LEU A 139 -0.73 -9.36 -0.22
C LEU A 139 -0.97 -9.82 1.23
N SER A 140 -0.47 -11.02 1.56
CA SER A 140 -0.35 -11.48 2.95
C SER A 140 0.69 -10.65 3.71
N LEU A 141 0.64 -10.68 5.05
CA LEU A 141 1.63 -9.95 5.86
C LEU A 141 3.07 -10.42 5.59
N ALA A 142 3.28 -11.73 5.38
CA ALA A 142 4.58 -12.29 5.02
C ALA A 142 5.12 -11.73 3.70
N GLU A 143 4.27 -11.63 2.67
CA GLU A 143 4.62 -10.98 1.39
C GLU A 143 4.86 -9.47 1.57
N CYS A 144 4.18 -8.82 2.52
CA CYS A 144 4.38 -7.39 2.77
C CYS A 144 5.77 -7.10 3.37
N VAL A 145 6.27 -7.97 4.24
CA VAL A 145 7.61 -7.83 4.86
C VAL A 145 8.73 -7.92 3.82
N THR A 146 8.54 -8.68 2.75
CA THR A 146 9.54 -8.82 1.67
C THR A 146 9.50 -7.67 0.66
N LEU A 147 8.55 -6.73 0.79
CA LEU A 147 8.44 -5.61 -0.12
C LEU A 147 9.69 -4.72 -0.05
N ARG A 148 10.10 -4.24 -1.22
CA ARG A 148 11.19 -3.27 -1.31
C ARG A 148 10.89 -2.01 -0.49
N ASN A 149 11.83 -1.63 0.37
CA ASN A 149 11.74 -0.53 1.34
C ASN A 149 10.62 -0.71 2.38
N ALA A 150 10.23 -1.95 2.68
CA ALA A 150 9.39 -2.27 3.82
C ALA A 150 10.07 -1.81 5.11
N ARG A 151 9.30 -1.17 5.98
CA ARG A 151 9.71 -0.83 7.35
C ARG A 151 8.61 -1.23 8.32
N PRO A 152 8.92 -1.50 9.60
CA PRO A 152 7.90 -1.64 10.63
C PRO A 152 6.94 -0.44 10.58
N ALA A 153 5.64 -0.70 10.66
CA ALA A 153 4.68 0.38 10.57
C ALA A 153 4.81 1.32 11.77
N GLY A 154 4.66 2.63 11.53
CA GLY A 154 4.74 3.66 12.56
C GLY A 154 3.47 3.70 13.42
N PRO A 155 3.21 4.82 14.12
CA PRO A 155 1.94 5.05 14.77
C PRO A 155 0.77 4.88 13.78
N PRO A 156 -0.41 4.42 14.24
CA PRO A 156 -1.58 4.32 13.37
C PRO A 156 -1.91 5.68 12.74
N PRO A 157 -2.46 5.70 11.51
CA PRO A 157 -2.84 6.95 10.85
C PRO A 157 -3.72 7.81 11.74
N GLY A 158 -3.55 9.14 11.64
CA GLY A 158 -4.49 10.07 12.23
C GLY A 158 -5.90 9.78 11.71
N ALA A 159 -6.87 9.73 12.61
CA ALA A 159 -8.26 9.54 12.21
C ALA A 159 -8.64 10.66 11.24
N PRO A 160 -9.23 10.36 10.07
CA PRO A 160 -9.80 11.41 9.23
C PRO A 160 -10.86 12.18 10.03
N THR A 161 -11.03 13.46 9.70
CA THR A 161 -12.00 14.40 10.25
C THR A 161 -13.32 13.72 10.65
N GLU A 162 -13.89 14.17 11.77
CA GLU A 162 -15.07 13.60 12.43
C GLU A 162 -16.16 13.07 11.45
N PRO A 163 -16.86 11.99 11.81
CA PRO A 163 -17.86 11.37 10.94
C PRO A 163 -18.86 12.37 10.36
N VAL A 164 -18.81 12.58 9.04
CA VAL A 164 -19.74 13.48 8.35
C VAL A 164 -21.08 12.79 8.12
N THR A 165 -22.17 13.39 8.59
CA THR A 165 -23.54 12.95 8.28
C THR A 165 -24.09 13.78 7.12
N VAL A 166 -24.57 13.11 6.08
CA VAL A 166 -25.20 13.76 4.92
C VAL A 166 -26.67 13.35 4.87
N GLN A 167 -27.56 14.34 4.84
CA GLN A 167 -28.99 14.14 4.60
C GLN A 167 -29.31 14.51 3.14
N ARG A 168 -29.98 13.62 2.42
CA ARG A 168 -30.49 13.87 1.07
C ARG A 168 -31.92 13.35 0.96
N VAL A 169 -32.72 14.04 0.16
CA VAL A 169 -34.07 13.60 -0.20
C VAL A 169 -33.96 12.54 -1.29
N VAL A 170 -34.60 11.40 -1.10
CA VAL A 170 -34.68 10.35 -2.13
C VAL A 170 -35.57 10.84 -3.27
N CYS A 171 -35.08 10.81 -4.50
CA CYS A 171 -35.90 11.20 -5.65
C CYS A 171 -37.07 10.22 -5.88
N SER A 172 -38.02 10.61 -6.71
CA SER A 172 -39.19 9.78 -7.08
C SER A 172 -38.83 8.40 -7.64
N ARG A 173 -37.64 8.25 -8.23
CA ARG A 173 -37.11 6.99 -8.75
C ARG A 173 -36.41 6.12 -7.68
N GLY A 174 -36.52 6.46 -6.39
CA GLY A 174 -36.03 5.63 -5.28
C GLY A 174 -34.52 5.64 -5.07
N HIS A 175 -33.83 6.69 -5.51
CA HIS A 175 -32.39 6.87 -5.32
C HIS A 175 -32.01 8.30 -4.98
N PHE A 176 -30.79 8.49 -4.48
CA PHE A 176 -30.16 9.79 -4.35
C PHE A 176 -28.67 9.69 -4.69
N GLN A 177 -27.98 10.83 -4.77
CA GLN A 177 -26.56 10.89 -5.10
C GLN A 177 -25.78 11.59 -3.99
N ILE A 178 -24.60 11.05 -3.65
CA ILE A 178 -23.62 11.68 -2.76
C ILE A 178 -22.28 11.63 -3.49
N VAL A 179 -21.67 12.80 -3.75
CA VAL A 179 -20.34 12.93 -4.39
C VAL A 179 -20.22 12.02 -5.62
N GLY A 180 -21.12 12.18 -6.58
CA GLY A 180 -21.11 11.37 -7.80
C GLY A 180 -21.69 9.95 -7.64
N GLN A 181 -21.74 9.38 -6.43
CA GLN A 181 -22.22 8.02 -6.20
C GLN A 181 -23.75 7.94 -6.08
N LYS A 182 -24.38 7.21 -6.99
CA LYS A 182 -25.82 6.88 -6.92
C LYS A 182 -26.06 5.78 -5.89
N ILE A 183 -26.98 6.04 -4.97
CA ILE A 183 -27.38 5.15 -3.89
C ILE A 183 -28.84 4.78 -4.11
N GLN A 184 -29.08 3.50 -4.43
CA GLN A 184 -30.42 2.95 -4.60
C GLN A 184 -30.97 2.51 -3.24
N VAL A 185 -32.10 3.07 -2.83
CA VAL A 185 -32.76 2.78 -1.53
C VAL A 185 -34.17 2.21 -1.72
N GLY A 186 -34.71 2.32 -2.93
CA GLY A 186 -36.02 1.81 -3.31
C GLY A 186 -37.09 2.89 -3.28
N ARG A 187 -38.13 2.70 -4.10
CA ARG A 187 -39.23 3.66 -4.27
C ARG A 187 -40.05 3.87 -3.00
N VAL A 188 -40.10 2.89 -2.10
CA VAL A 188 -40.77 2.97 -0.79
C VAL A 188 -40.20 4.08 0.13
N HIS A 189 -38.99 4.55 -0.19
CA HIS A 189 -38.30 5.64 0.50
C HIS A 189 -38.32 6.97 -0.28
N ALA A 190 -39.02 7.04 -1.42
CA ALA A 190 -39.10 8.26 -2.22
C ALA A 190 -39.66 9.44 -1.41
N ARG A 191 -39.07 10.63 -1.60
CA ARG A 191 -39.39 11.89 -0.91
C ARG A 191 -39.21 11.87 0.62
N LYS A 192 -38.62 10.82 1.19
CA LYS A 192 -38.24 10.77 2.61
C LYS A 192 -36.79 11.25 2.78
N LEU A 193 -36.52 11.98 3.85
CA LEU A 193 -35.15 12.29 4.29
C LEU A 193 -34.55 11.01 4.90
N GLN A 194 -33.34 10.67 4.48
CA GLN A 194 -32.61 9.55 5.06
C GLN A 194 -31.29 10.03 5.68
N PRO A 195 -31.14 9.99 7.02
CA PRO A 195 -29.86 10.18 7.65
C PRO A 195 -28.99 8.96 7.35
N ARG A 196 -27.91 9.16 6.60
CA ARG A 196 -26.93 8.09 6.37
C ARG A 196 -25.63 8.48 7.04
N ARG A 197 -25.28 7.79 8.14
CA ARG A 197 -23.87 7.69 8.56
C ARG A 197 -23.13 6.99 7.43
N LEU A 198 -22.00 7.54 7.00
CA LEU A 198 -21.11 6.90 6.03
C LEU A 198 -20.17 5.96 6.80
N PRO A 199 -20.45 4.65 6.92
CA PRO A 199 -19.45 3.72 7.40
C PRO A 199 -18.31 3.62 6.37
N GLN A 200 -17.07 3.52 6.85
CA GLN A 200 -15.93 3.12 6.03
C GLN A 200 -16.27 1.78 5.37
N ARG A 201 -16.55 1.81 4.06
CA ARG A 201 -16.98 0.62 3.33
C ARG A 201 -15.76 -0.21 2.94
N HIS A 202 -15.53 -1.29 3.67
CA HIS A 202 -14.89 -2.47 3.09
C HIS A 202 -15.84 -3.06 2.03
N ARG A 203 -15.44 -3.02 0.76
CA ARG A 203 -16.15 -3.72 -0.31
C ARG A 203 -15.83 -5.21 -0.21
N ARG A 204 -16.78 -6.00 0.30
CA ARG A 204 -17.04 -7.34 -0.23
C ARG A 204 -18.45 -7.33 -0.81
N ARG A 205 -18.61 -7.81 -2.04
CA ARG A 205 -19.88 -8.34 -2.53
C ARG A 205 -19.67 -9.81 -2.90
N PRO A 206 -20.64 -10.69 -2.57
CA PRO A 206 -20.51 -12.12 -2.69
C PRO A 206 -21.07 -12.62 -4.03
N MET A 207 -20.70 -13.83 -4.42
CA MET A 207 -21.40 -14.58 -5.45
C MET A 207 -21.25 -16.08 -5.15
N VAL A 208 -22.29 -16.71 -4.58
CA VAL A 208 -22.78 -18.05 -4.96
C VAL A 208 -24.28 -18.09 -4.63
N ARG A 209 -25.08 -18.52 -5.62
CA ARG A 209 -26.49 -18.88 -5.50
C ARG A 209 -26.59 -20.27 -4.86
N THR A 210 -27.52 -20.43 -3.92
CA THR A 210 -28.32 -21.66 -3.86
C THR A 210 -29.71 -21.32 -3.34
N ALA A 211 -30.71 -21.85 -4.04
CA ALA A 211 -32.07 -21.99 -3.55
C ALA A 211 -32.07 -22.88 -2.31
N ASP A 212 -32.85 -22.57 -1.29
CA ASP A 212 -34.14 -23.22 -1.07
C ASP A 212 -34.77 -22.73 0.24
N GLN A 213 -36.09 -22.89 0.34
CA GLN A 213 -36.90 -22.83 1.57
C GLN A 213 -36.99 -21.47 2.28
N TRP A 214 -38.18 -20.86 2.26
CA TRP A 214 -38.95 -20.62 3.49
C TRP A 214 -40.44 -20.48 3.13
N ARG A 215 -41.21 -21.38 3.74
CA ARG A 215 -42.65 -21.56 3.66
C ARG A 215 -43.37 -20.29 4.12
N VAL A 216 -44.30 -19.80 3.30
CA VAL A 216 -45.19 -18.69 3.62
C VAL A 216 -46.26 -19.19 4.60
N SER A 217 -46.17 -18.79 5.88
CA SER A 217 -47.31 -18.83 6.79
C SER A 217 -48.11 -17.54 6.60
N ARG A 218 -49.27 -17.65 5.94
CA ARG A 218 -50.25 -16.57 5.80
C ARG A 218 -50.91 -16.28 7.15
N PRO A 219 -51.09 -15.01 7.57
CA PRO A 219 -52.12 -14.68 8.53
C PRO A 219 -53.45 -14.51 7.79
N SER A 220 -54.41 -15.40 8.07
CA SER A 220 -55.80 -15.28 7.62
C SER A 220 -56.52 -14.20 8.42
N GLY A 221 -56.97 -13.14 7.74
CA GLY A 221 -57.88 -12.15 8.28
C GLY A 221 -59.34 -12.48 7.96
N ARG A 222 -60.16 -12.53 9.03
CA ARG A 222 -61.57 -12.12 9.19
C ARG A 222 -62.76 -12.86 8.52
N ALA A 223 -63.69 -13.19 9.42
CA ALA A 223 -65.15 -12.98 9.44
C ALA A 223 -66.09 -14.01 8.76
N ALA A 224 -66.92 -14.68 9.57
CA ALA A 224 -68.39 -14.57 9.56
C ALA A 224 -69.06 -15.68 10.41
N ARG A 225 -69.66 -15.31 11.56
CA ARG A 225 -71.08 -15.42 11.93
C ARG A 225 -71.25 -15.07 13.40
#